data_AF-A0A8T2I5K1-F1
#
_entry.id   AF-A0A8T2I5K1-F1
#
_cell.length_a   1.000
_cell.length_b   1.000
_cell.length_c   1.000
_cell.angle_alpha   90.00
_cell.angle_beta   90.00
_cell.angle_gamma   90.00
#
_symmetry.space_group_name_H-M   'P 1'
#
loop_
_entity.id
_entity.type
_entity.pdbx_description
1 polymer ?
#
loop_
_entity_poly.entity_id
_entity_poly.type
_entity_poly.pdbx_seq_one_letter_code
_entity_poly.pdbx_strand_id
1 'polypeptide(L)'
;MHHLGNNKHGRDCSSTEPFLRDNILHFLIYWARHAVLGPIEVPLVAAVNKRWHLLVACLGTEISYIATVAWLYHYVAPIATFWVFILPYIVSSFALMFGNWSQHCFVDPSNPHCNYRLTYNCVGTQDNQKSFNDGYHCVHHKTSGLHWSELPSRFINTLEEHAENDALVFLEIGFFDVGAAVFAGKWGFLVKHFARYSKKFAEMSDQEVAEELKRRLQPVR
;
A
#
# COMPACT_ATOMS: atom_id res chain seq x y z
N MET A 1 -11.57 0.66 5.03
CA MET A 1 -11.90 1.33 3.74
C MET A 1 -11.03 0.77 2.65
N HIS A 2 -9.72 0.70 2.84
CA HIS A 2 -8.74 0.16 1.91
C HIS A 2 -9.14 -1.15 1.18
N HIS A 3 -9.36 -2.28 1.87
CA HIS A 3 -9.74 -3.54 1.20
C HIS A 3 -11.17 -3.57 0.62
N LEU A 4 -12.06 -2.67 1.06
CA LEU A 4 -13.40 -2.54 0.45
C LEU A 4 -13.36 -1.63 -0.80
N GLY A 5 -12.45 -0.66 -0.78
CA GLY A 5 -12.14 0.25 -1.88
C GLY A 5 -11.28 -0.41 -2.96
N ASN A 6 -10.44 -1.40 -2.59
CA ASN A 6 -9.52 -2.11 -3.47
C ASN A 6 -8.66 -1.17 -4.32
N ASN A 7 -8.02 -0.19 -3.66
CA ASN A 7 -7.20 0.84 -4.31
C ASN A 7 -7.95 1.71 -5.34
N LYS A 8 -9.29 1.57 -5.45
CA LYS A 8 -10.07 2.27 -6.46
C LYS A 8 -10.20 3.75 -6.16
N HIS A 9 -9.86 4.60 -7.13
CA HIS A 9 -10.03 6.03 -7.00
C HIS A 9 -11.49 6.43 -6.70
N GLY A 10 -11.67 7.39 -5.80
CA GLY A 10 -12.99 7.85 -5.34
C GLY A 10 -13.70 6.93 -4.35
N ARG A 11 -13.23 5.69 -4.16
CA ARG A 11 -13.75 4.75 -3.14
C ARG A 11 -12.76 4.47 -2.03
N ASP A 12 -11.47 4.44 -2.35
CA ASP A 12 -10.37 4.30 -1.42
C ASP A 12 -9.64 5.64 -1.23
N CYS A 13 -9.58 6.13 0.00
CA CYS A 13 -8.86 7.37 0.33
C CYS A 13 -7.34 7.24 0.13
N SER A 14 -6.80 6.02 0.21
CA SER A 14 -5.37 5.73 -0.02
C SER A 14 -5.08 5.18 -1.42
N SER A 15 -5.96 5.47 -2.40
CA SER A 15 -5.77 5.03 -3.79
C SER A 15 -4.52 5.63 -4.43
N THR A 16 -3.70 4.76 -5.04
CA THR A 16 -2.53 5.12 -5.85
C THR A 16 -2.84 5.24 -7.34
N GLU A 17 -4.01 4.77 -7.79
CA GLU A 17 -4.43 4.68 -9.20
C GLU A 17 -4.22 5.98 -10.01
N PRO A 18 -4.55 7.18 -9.50
CA PRO A 18 -4.43 8.42 -10.29
C PRO A 18 -3.00 8.87 -10.53
N PHE A 19 -2.03 8.27 -9.85
CA PHE A 19 -0.66 8.75 -9.82
C PHE A 19 0.25 7.97 -10.77
N LEU A 20 1.30 8.63 -11.22
CA LEU A 20 2.44 8.01 -11.87
C LEU A 20 3.35 7.43 -10.78
N ARG A 21 3.43 6.09 -10.70
CA ARG A 21 3.90 5.40 -9.49
C ARG A 21 5.42 5.20 -9.38
N ASP A 22 6.15 5.58 -10.42
CA ASP A 22 7.61 5.76 -10.41
C ASP A 22 8.07 7.20 -10.17
N ASN A 23 7.13 8.14 -9.93
CA ASN A 23 7.45 9.54 -9.70
C ASN A 23 7.41 9.90 -8.21
N ILE A 24 8.57 10.27 -7.65
CA ILE A 24 8.69 10.64 -6.23
C ILE A 24 7.85 11.86 -5.85
N LEU A 25 7.68 12.84 -6.75
CA LEU A 25 6.84 14.01 -6.49
C LEU A 25 5.37 13.62 -6.38
N HIS A 26 4.91 12.68 -7.21
CA HIS A 26 3.54 12.16 -7.11
C HIS A 26 3.33 11.44 -5.78
N PHE A 27 4.31 10.68 -5.30
CA PHE A 27 4.26 10.07 -3.98
C PHE A 27 4.22 11.12 -2.86
N LEU A 28 5.02 12.19 -2.94
CA LEU A 28 4.98 13.28 -1.96
C LEU A 28 3.64 14.01 -1.93
N ILE A 29 3.01 14.22 -3.10
CA ILE A 29 1.66 14.79 -3.20
C ILE A 29 0.64 13.83 -2.56
N TYR A 30 0.73 12.54 -2.87
CA TYR A 30 -0.10 11.50 -2.29
C TYR A 30 0.00 11.46 -0.76
N TRP A 31 1.22 11.47 -0.22
CA TRP A 31 1.46 11.49 1.22
C TRP A 31 0.96 12.80 1.86
N ALA A 32 1.26 13.96 1.27
CA ALA A 32 0.83 15.25 1.79
C ALA A 32 -0.71 15.36 1.82
N ARG A 33 -1.38 14.87 0.77
CA ARG A 33 -2.85 14.75 0.75
C ARG A 33 -3.34 13.88 1.91
N HIS A 34 -2.73 12.71 2.13
CA HIS A 34 -3.15 11.83 3.23
C HIS A 34 -2.91 12.47 4.60
N ALA A 35 -1.75 13.09 4.82
CA ALA A 35 -1.40 13.73 6.09
C ALA A 35 -2.31 14.94 6.41
N VAL A 36 -2.69 15.73 5.40
CA VAL A 36 -3.49 16.95 5.62
C VAL A 36 -4.99 16.71 5.51
N LEU A 37 -5.43 15.95 4.51
CA LEU A 37 -6.85 15.73 4.21
C LEU A 37 -7.39 14.42 4.80
N GLY A 38 -6.55 13.48 5.22
CA GLY A 38 -6.97 12.22 5.83
C GLY A 38 -7.97 12.39 6.99
N PRO A 39 -7.73 13.31 7.95
CA PRO A 39 -8.69 13.61 9.03
C PRO A 39 -10.06 14.10 8.56
N ILE A 40 -10.19 14.51 7.29
CA ILE A 40 -11.45 14.98 6.68
C ILE A 40 -12.04 13.87 5.80
N GLU A 41 -11.25 13.30 4.90
CA GLU A 41 -11.69 12.31 3.91
C GLU A 41 -12.21 11.03 4.57
N VAL A 42 -11.56 10.56 5.63
CA VAL A 42 -11.94 9.33 6.35
C VAL A 42 -13.34 9.46 7.00
N PRO A 43 -13.62 10.50 7.82
CA PRO A 43 -14.97 10.80 8.28
C PRO A 43 -16.00 10.92 7.15
N LEU A 44 -15.67 11.61 6.07
CA LEU A 44 -16.60 11.78 4.94
C LEU A 44 -16.99 10.44 4.32
N VAL A 45 -16.04 9.52 4.12
CA VAL A 45 -16.36 8.18 3.63
C VAL A 45 -17.24 7.42 4.62
N ALA A 46 -17.00 7.53 5.93
CA ALA A 46 -17.89 6.93 6.93
C ALA A 46 -19.32 7.50 6.85
N ALA A 47 -19.47 8.81 6.67
CA ALA A 47 -20.76 9.48 6.52
C ALA A 47 -21.49 9.05 5.24
N VAL A 48 -20.82 9.07 4.09
CA VAL A 48 -21.37 8.64 2.80
C VAL A 48 -21.87 7.19 2.86
N ASN A 49 -21.15 6.32 3.57
CA ASN A 49 -21.52 4.92 3.78
C ASN A 49 -22.48 4.70 4.95
N LYS A 50 -23.03 5.77 5.55
CA LYS A 50 -23.97 5.72 6.69
C LYS A 50 -23.42 4.97 7.92
N ARG A 51 -22.10 4.93 8.09
CA ARG A 51 -21.42 4.31 9.24
C ARG A 51 -21.25 5.33 10.35
N TRP A 52 -22.37 5.76 10.93
CA TRP A 52 -22.40 6.87 11.90
C TRP A 52 -21.53 6.65 13.14
N HIS A 53 -21.45 5.40 13.63
CA HIS A 53 -20.57 5.06 14.75
C HIS A 53 -19.08 5.32 14.42
N LEU A 54 -18.63 4.95 13.22
CA LEU A 54 -17.26 5.22 12.77
C LEU A 54 -17.05 6.72 12.53
N LEU A 55 -18.03 7.42 11.97
CA LEU A 55 -17.95 8.87 11.79
C LEU A 55 -17.67 9.58 13.12
N VAL A 56 -18.49 9.30 14.13
CA VAL A 56 -18.35 9.91 15.46
C VAL A 56 -17.04 9.50 16.11
N ALA A 57 -16.65 8.23 16.02
CA ALA A 57 -15.37 7.76 16.57
C ALA A 57 -14.17 8.44 15.90
N CYS A 58 -14.16 8.56 14.57
CA CYS A 58 -13.10 9.25 13.82
C CYS A 58 -13.03 10.72 14.21
N LEU A 59 -14.14 11.46 14.14
CA LEU A 59 -14.16 12.88 14.50
C LEU A 59 -13.76 13.12 15.96
N GLY A 60 -14.29 12.32 16.89
CA GLY A 60 -13.96 12.42 18.30
C GLY A 60 -12.48 12.17 18.57
N THR A 61 -11.89 11.16 17.92
CA THR A 61 -10.46 10.84 18.06
C THR A 61 -9.57 11.93 17.48
N GLU A 62 -9.86 12.39 16.26
CA GLU A 62 -9.06 13.42 15.58
C GLU A 62 -9.12 14.76 16.32
N ILE A 63 -10.32 15.23 16.70
CA ILE A 63 -10.48 16.48 17.44
C ILE A 63 -9.78 16.39 18.79
N SER A 64 -9.93 15.27 19.51
CA SER A 64 -9.29 15.08 20.82
C SER A 64 -7.77 15.05 20.70
N TYR A 65 -7.23 14.37 19.69
CA TYR A 65 -5.80 14.31 19.43
C TYR A 65 -5.24 15.70 19.12
N ILE A 66 -5.83 16.42 18.14
CA ILE A 66 -5.37 17.75 17.73
C ILE A 66 -5.46 18.73 18.90
N ALA A 67 -6.58 18.75 19.64
CA ALA A 67 -6.74 19.64 20.80
C ALA A 67 -5.71 19.34 21.90
N THR A 68 -5.45 18.05 22.18
CA THR A 68 -4.45 17.64 23.17
C THR A 68 -3.05 18.05 22.76
N VAL A 69 -2.66 17.80 21.50
CA VAL A 69 -1.36 18.20 20.96
C VAL A 69 -1.19 19.71 21.00
N ALA A 70 -2.19 20.48 20.57
CA ALA A 70 -2.15 21.94 20.60
C ALA A 70 -2.02 22.48 22.03
N TRP A 71 -2.77 21.92 22.97
CA TRP A 71 -2.70 22.32 24.38
C TRP A 71 -1.33 22.00 24.99
N LEU A 72 -0.82 20.79 24.80
CA LEU A 72 0.49 20.39 25.31
C LEU A 72 1.62 21.26 24.72
N TYR A 73 1.53 21.58 23.43
CA TYR A 73 2.52 22.39 22.73
C TYR A 73 2.55 23.83 23.25
N HIS A 74 1.37 24.44 23.44
CA HIS A 74 1.27 25.85 23.83
C HIS A 74 1.42 26.10 25.33
N TYR A 75 1.00 25.15 26.18
CA TYR A 75 0.85 25.40 27.61
C TYR A 75 1.69 24.48 28.52
N VAL A 76 2.28 23.39 28.00
CA VAL A 76 2.98 22.41 28.84
C VAL A 76 4.45 22.27 28.48
N ALA A 77 4.77 21.70 27.31
CA ALA A 77 6.14 21.35 26.96
C ALA A 77 6.33 21.22 25.43
N PRO A 78 6.54 22.31 24.69
CA PRO A 78 6.58 22.30 23.22
C PRO A 78 7.61 21.34 22.63
N ILE A 79 8.80 21.25 23.23
CA ILE A 79 9.87 20.35 22.77
C ILE A 79 9.44 18.88 22.95
N ALA A 80 8.93 18.50 24.12
CA ALA A 80 8.47 17.14 24.36
C ALA A 80 7.28 16.79 23.46
N THR A 81 6.33 17.71 23.29
CA THR A 81 5.19 17.52 22.39
C THR A 81 5.62 17.27 20.95
N PHE A 82 6.63 18.01 20.48
CA PHE A 82 7.17 17.80 19.14
C PHE A 82 7.74 16.37 18.97
N TRP A 83 8.60 15.94 19.89
CA TRP A 83 9.28 14.63 19.77
C TRP A 83 8.37 13.43 20.02
N VAL A 84 7.32 13.59 20.83
CA VAL A 84 6.43 12.48 21.23
C VAL A 84 5.18 12.38 20.36
N PHE A 85 4.66 13.49 19.84
CA PHE A 85 3.41 13.49 19.07
C PHE A 85 3.61 13.89 17.61
N ILE A 86 4.24 15.04 17.36
CA ILE A 86 4.31 15.63 16.00
C ILE A 86 5.26 14.83 15.10
N LEU A 87 6.50 14.62 15.54
CA LEU A 87 7.49 13.89 14.75
C LEU A 87 7.07 12.43 14.52
N PRO A 88 6.60 11.66 15.52
CA PRO A 88 6.11 10.30 15.29
C PRO A 88 4.92 10.26 14.33
N TYR A 89 4.02 11.25 14.35
CA TYR A 89 2.93 11.34 13.36
C TYR A 89 3.48 11.53 11.93
N ILE A 90 4.43 12.46 11.74
CA ILE A 90 5.04 12.70 10.42
C ILE A 90 5.75 11.44 9.92
N VAL A 91 6.59 10.83 10.76
CA VAL A 91 7.38 9.64 10.40
C VAL A 91 6.46 8.45 10.12
N SER A 92 5.50 8.18 11.01
CA SER A 92 4.60 7.02 10.86
C SER A 92 3.66 7.19 9.67
N SER A 93 3.08 8.38 9.46
CA SER A 93 2.24 8.63 8.29
C SER A 93 3.02 8.48 7.00
N PHE A 94 4.26 8.98 6.94
CA PHE A 94 5.13 8.81 5.78
C PHE A 94 5.45 7.34 5.51
N ALA A 95 5.88 6.60 6.55
CA ALA A 95 6.23 5.19 6.41
C ALA A 95 5.03 4.32 6.00
N LEU A 96 3.86 4.52 6.62
CA LEU A 96 2.63 3.81 6.28
C LEU A 96 2.18 4.12 4.85
N MET A 97 2.26 5.39 4.43
CA MET A 97 1.89 5.78 3.07
C MET A 97 2.89 5.30 2.03
N PHE A 98 4.18 5.23 2.36
CA PHE A 98 5.18 4.59 1.50
C PHE A 98 4.94 3.08 1.39
N GLY A 99 4.54 2.42 2.48
CA GLY A 99 4.12 1.01 2.48
C GLY A 99 2.94 0.77 1.53
N ASN A 100 1.83 1.50 1.72
CA ASN A 100 0.66 1.42 0.83
C ASN A 100 1.01 1.74 -0.63
N TRP A 101 1.80 2.80 -0.85
CA TRP A 101 2.27 3.17 -2.18
C TRP A 101 3.01 2.01 -2.85
N SER A 102 3.93 1.40 -2.11
CA SER A 102 4.75 0.30 -2.62
C SER A 102 3.90 -0.94 -2.88
N GLN A 103 3.03 -1.34 -1.95
CA GLN A 103 2.09 -2.46 -2.11
C GLN A 103 1.19 -2.33 -3.35
N HIS A 104 0.87 -1.09 -3.76
CA HIS A 104 0.00 -0.76 -4.88
C HIS A 104 0.70 0.00 -6.02
N CYS A 105 2.03 -0.10 -6.12
CA CYS A 105 2.76 0.61 -7.16
C CYS A 105 2.53 -0.02 -8.53
N PHE A 106 2.36 -1.35 -8.60
CA PHE A 106 2.04 -2.07 -9.83
C PHE A 106 0.54 -2.41 -9.90
N VAL A 107 -0.20 -1.65 -10.72
CA VAL A 107 -1.62 -1.92 -11.05
C VAL A 107 -1.73 -2.08 -12.55
N ASP A 108 -2.27 -3.21 -12.99
CA ASP A 108 -2.53 -3.47 -14.40
C ASP A 108 -3.69 -2.61 -14.93
N PRO A 109 -3.45 -1.67 -15.86
CA PRO A 109 -4.51 -0.82 -16.38
C PRO A 109 -5.58 -1.59 -17.17
N SER A 110 -5.33 -2.82 -17.66
CA SER A 110 -6.36 -3.59 -18.36
C SER A 110 -7.38 -4.23 -17.43
N ASN A 111 -7.02 -4.44 -16.15
CA ASN A 111 -7.93 -4.98 -15.15
C ASN A 111 -7.56 -4.49 -13.73
N PRO A 112 -7.74 -3.18 -13.47
CA PRO A 112 -7.21 -2.52 -12.29
C PRO A 112 -7.96 -2.86 -11.00
N HIS A 113 -9.10 -3.56 -11.09
CA HIS A 113 -9.93 -3.91 -9.94
C HIS A 113 -9.84 -5.41 -9.59
N CYS A 114 -8.99 -6.16 -10.29
CA CYS A 114 -8.65 -7.52 -9.89
C CYS A 114 -7.56 -7.48 -8.82
N ASN A 115 -7.82 -8.12 -7.66
CA ASN A 115 -6.88 -8.12 -6.52
C ASN A 115 -5.49 -8.62 -6.90
N TYR A 116 -5.39 -9.62 -7.78
CA TYR A 116 -4.13 -10.16 -8.30
C TYR A 116 -3.34 -9.17 -9.16
N ARG A 117 -4.00 -8.15 -9.68
CA ARG A 117 -3.45 -7.20 -10.64
C ARG A 117 -3.31 -5.78 -10.11
N LEU A 118 -3.92 -5.47 -8.97
CA LEU A 118 -3.77 -4.21 -8.25
C LEU A 118 -2.83 -4.31 -7.04
N THR A 119 -2.45 -5.53 -6.68
CA THR A 119 -1.45 -5.87 -5.67
C THR A 119 -0.49 -6.91 -6.21
N TYR A 120 0.53 -7.22 -5.43
CA TYR A 120 1.48 -8.29 -5.69
C TYR A 120 1.99 -8.86 -4.37
N ASN A 121 2.69 -9.99 -4.42
CA ASN A 121 3.26 -10.61 -3.23
C ASN A 121 4.78 -10.39 -3.13
N CYS A 122 5.27 -10.26 -1.91
CA CYS A 122 6.68 -10.26 -1.53
C CYS A 122 6.90 -11.41 -0.53
N VAL A 123 7.55 -12.49 -0.98
CA VAL A 123 7.68 -13.74 -0.21
C VAL A 123 9.15 -14.12 0.01
N GLY A 124 9.42 -14.97 1.00
CA GLY A 124 10.81 -15.37 1.31
C GLY A 124 11.68 -14.26 1.91
N THR A 125 11.11 -13.13 2.31
CA THR A 125 11.81 -12.06 3.05
C THR A 125 11.64 -12.23 4.56
N GLN A 126 12.66 -11.82 5.33
CA GLN A 126 12.58 -11.77 6.79
C GLN A 126 11.56 -10.73 7.29
N ASP A 127 11.21 -9.74 6.46
CA ASP A 127 10.25 -8.70 6.83
C ASP A 127 8.89 -9.29 7.17
N ASN A 128 8.47 -10.37 6.51
CA ASN A 128 7.19 -11.03 6.77
C ASN A 128 7.05 -11.51 8.22
N GLN A 129 8.15 -11.86 8.89
CA GLN A 129 8.09 -12.24 10.32
C GLN A 129 7.81 -11.03 11.23
N LYS A 130 8.17 -9.82 10.79
CA LYS A 130 8.00 -8.57 11.54
C LYS A 130 6.72 -7.82 11.15
N SER A 131 6.19 -8.08 9.96
CA SER A 131 5.00 -7.44 9.40
C SER A 131 3.77 -8.36 9.39
N PHE A 132 3.74 -9.42 10.20
CA PHE A 132 2.62 -10.35 10.25
C PHE A 132 2.24 -10.89 8.86
N ASN A 133 3.24 -11.39 8.11
CA ASN A 133 3.06 -11.96 6.78
C ASN A 133 2.36 -11.03 5.77
N ASP A 134 2.45 -9.72 5.94
CA ASP A 134 1.83 -8.74 5.05
C ASP A 134 2.32 -8.84 3.59
N GLY A 135 3.52 -9.38 3.36
CA GLY A 135 4.03 -9.66 2.02
C GLY A 135 3.14 -10.57 1.17
N TYR A 136 2.22 -11.34 1.75
CA TYR A 136 1.21 -12.11 1.02
C TYR A 136 -0.03 -11.24 0.68
N HIS A 137 0.21 -10.06 0.11
CA HIS A 137 -0.77 -8.98 0.01
C HIS A 137 -1.91 -9.27 -0.97
N CYS A 138 -1.68 -10.06 -2.02
CA CYS A 138 -2.77 -10.51 -2.90
C CYS A 138 -3.80 -11.33 -2.13
N VAL A 139 -3.32 -12.25 -1.29
CA VAL A 139 -4.17 -13.08 -0.44
C VAL A 139 -4.89 -12.22 0.58
N HIS A 140 -4.18 -11.28 1.20
CA HIS A 140 -4.76 -10.32 2.13
C HIS A 140 -5.88 -9.49 1.50
N HIS A 141 -5.72 -8.98 0.28
CA HIS A 141 -6.80 -8.27 -0.42
C HIS A 141 -7.97 -9.19 -0.79
N LYS A 142 -7.71 -10.43 -1.19
CA LYS A 142 -8.75 -11.40 -1.53
C LYS A 142 -9.54 -11.88 -0.31
N THR A 143 -8.90 -11.97 0.85
CA THR A 143 -9.50 -12.48 2.08
C THR A 143 -8.93 -11.74 3.30
N SER A 144 -9.30 -10.47 3.44
CA SER A 144 -8.74 -9.56 4.47
C SER A 144 -9.05 -9.95 5.91
N GLY A 145 -10.02 -10.84 6.13
CA GLY A 145 -10.34 -11.41 7.44
C GLY A 145 -9.53 -12.67 7.78
N LEU A 146 -8.69 -13.17 6.89
CA LEU A 146 -7.86 -14.36 7.15
C LEU A 146 -6.78 -14.00 8.18
N HIS A 147 -6.57 -14.88 9.16
CA HIS A 147 -5.51 -14.67 10.14
C HIS A 147 -4.13 -14.68 9.46
N TRP A 148 -3.26 -13.76 9.85
CA TRP A 148 -1.99 -13.53 9.18
C TRP A 148 -1.07 -14.76 9.13
N SER A 149 -1.16 -15.66 10.12
CA SER A 149 -0.36 -16.89 10.15
C SER A 149 -0.79 -17.90 9.08
N GLU A 150 -2.00 -17.77 8.54
CA GLU A 150 -2.56 -18.66 7.52
C GLU A 150 -2.29 -18.16 6.09
N LEU A 151 -1.87 -16.91 5.93
CA LEU A 151 -1.58 -16.30 4.62
C LEU A 151 -0.57 -17.11 3.78
N PRO A 152 0.55 -17.63 4.32
CA PRO A 152 1.49 -18.42 3.54
C PRO A 152 0.89 -19.71 2.99
N SER A 153 0.16 -20.45 3.83
CA SER A 153 -0.52 -21.68 3.42
C SER A 153 -1.60 -21.41 2.37
N ARG A 154 -2.36 -20.31 2.54
CA ARG A 154 -3.37 -19.90 1.57
C ARG A 154 -2.75 -19.52 0.23
N PHE A 155 -1.62 -18.79 0.24
CA PHE A 155 -0.89 -18.45 -0.97
C PHE A 155 -0.46 -19.69 -1.75
N ILE A 156 0.15 -20.67 -1.08
CA ILE A 156 0.58 -21.93 -1.71
C ILE A 156 -0.62 -22.65 -2.35
N ASN A 157 -1.73 -22.74 -1.62
CA ASN A 157 -2.94 -23.40 -2.09
C ASN A 157 -3.67 -22.68 -3.24
N THR A 158 -3.33 -21.41 -3.51
CA THR A 158 -3.93 -20.63 -4.60
C THR A 158 -2.90 -20.16 -5.64
N LEU A 159 -1.71 -20.77 -5.68
CA LEU A 159 -0.66 -20.41 -6.65
C LEU A 159 -1.12 -20.48 -8.11
N GLU A 160 -1.95 -21.47 -8.44
CA GLU A 160 -2.51 -21.60 -9.79
C GLU A 160 -3.42 -20.42 -10.14
N GLU A 161 -4.32 -20.03 -9.21
CA GLU A 161 -5.18 -18.85 -9.38
C GLU A 161 -4.35 -17.56 -9.55
N HIS A 162 -3.23 -17.43 -8.82
CA HIS A 162 -2.29 -16.32 -8.99
C HIS A 162 -1.67 -16.30 -10.39
N ALA A 163 -1.24 -17.48 -10.90
CA ALA A 163 -0.64 -17.61 -12.21
C ALA A 163 -1.63 -17.27 -13.34
N GLU A 164 -2.86 -17.78 -13.25
CA GLU A 164 -3.94 -17.50 -14.21
C GLU A 164 -4.32 -16.02 -14.28
N ASN A 165 -4.17 -15.31 -13.15
CA ASN A 165 -4.57 -13.91 -13.04
C ASN A 165 -3.41 -12.91 -13.22
N ASP A 166 -2.24 -13.34 -13.68
CA ASP A 166 -1.05 -12.50 -13.88
C ASP A 166 -0.55 -11.80 -12.60
N ALA A 167 -0.65 -12.47 -11.44
CA ALA A 167 -0.20 -11.92 -10.17
C ALA A 167 1.32 -11.84 -10.11
N LEU A 168 1.85 -10.66 -9.77
CA LEU A 168 3.30 -10.50 -9.60
C LEU A 168 3.73 -11.06 -8.24
N VAL A 169 4.91 -11.66 -8.21
CA VAL A 169 5.54 -12.19 -6.98
C VAL A 169 7.02 -11.83 -6.99
N PHE A 170 7.50 -11.22 -5.92
CA PHE A 170 8.92 -10.97 -5.68
C PHE A 170 9.43 -11.87 -4.55
N LEU A 171 10.66 -12.37 -4.71
CA LEU A 171 11.34 -13.25 -3.77
C LEU A 171 12.43 -12.48 -3.02
N GLU A 172 12.54 -12.72 -1.71
CA GLU A 172 13.64 -12.28 -0.86
C GLU A 172 13.74 -10.76 -0.63
N ILE A 173 12.78 -9.97 -1.12
CA ILE A 173 12.69 -8.52 -0.93
C ILE A 173 11.31 -8.12 -0.42
N GLY A 174 11.23 -7.05 0.36
CA GLY A 174 9.99 -6.49 0.91
C GLY A 174 9.40 -5.38 0.04
N PHE A 175 8.20 -4.91 0.40
CA PHE A 175 7.54 -3.80 -0.32
C PHE A 175 8.39 -2.52 -0.33
N PHE A 176 9.09 -2.22 0.77
CA PHE A 176 9.91 -1.00 0.86
C PHE A 176 11.10 -1.08 -0.10
N ASP A 177 11.71 -2.26 -0.26
CA ASP A 177 12.79 -2.49 -1.24
C ASP A 177 12.27 -2.29 -2.66
N VAL A 178 11.08 -2.84 -2.96
CA VAL A 178 10.44 -2.69 -4.27
C VAL A 178 10.15 -1.22 -4.58
N GLY A 179 9.50 -0.51 -3.66
CA GLY A 179 9.19 0.92 -3.82
C GLY A 179 10.45 1.77 -4.01
N ALA A 180 11.50 1.52 -3.23
CA ALA A 180 12.77 2.22 -3.35
C ALA A 180 13.46 1.92 -4.70
N ALA A 181 13.46 0.67 -5.13
CA ALA A 181 14.01 0.26 -6.42
C ALA A 181 13.25 0.87 -7.61
N VAL A 182 11.92 0.99 -7.52
CA VAL A 182 11.09 1.67 -8.52
C VAL A 182 11.50 3.14 -8.64
N PHE A 183 11.56 3.89 -7.54
CA PHE A 183 12.00 5.30 -7.59
C PHE A 183 13.45 5.47 -8.07
N ALA A 184 14.33 4.53 -7.74
CA ALA A 184 15.73 4.55 -8.17
C ALA A 184 15.93 4.02 -9.60
N GLY A 185 14.86 3.59 -10.30
CA GLY A 185 14.94 3.01 -11.64
C GLY A 185 15.77 1.72 -11.71
N LYS A 186 15.87 0.96 -10.61
CA LYS A 186 16.69 -0.25 -10.49
C LYS A 186 15.97 -1.49 -11.03
N TRP A 187 15.62 -1.47 -12.32
CA TRP A 187 14.86 -2.55 -12.97
C TRP A 187 15.57 -3.91 -12.92
N GLY A 188 16.90 -3.94 -13.11
CA GLY A 188 17.66 -5.20 -13.01
C GLY A 188 17.59 -5.84 -11.62
N PHE A 189 17.49 -5.04 -10.56
CA PHE A 189 17.27 -5.54 -9.20
C PHE A 189 15.87 -6.16 -9.07
N LEU A 190 14.83 -5.46 -9.53
CA LEU A 190 13.46 -5.97 -9.50
C LEU A 190 13.31 -7.27 -10.30
N VAL A 191 13.86 -7.32 -11.52
CA VAL A 191 13.80 -8.52 -12.38
C VAL A 191 14.54 -9.70 -11.75
N LYS A 192 15.71 -9.46 -11.15
CA LYS A 192 16.45 -10.50 -10.42
C LYS A 192 15.61 -11.17 -9.33
N HIS A 193 14.79 -10.39 -8.63
CA HIS A 193 13.93 -10.85 -7.55
C HIS A 193 12.54 -11.28 -8.01
N PHE A 194 12.21 -11.16 -9.30
CA PHE A 194 10.89 -11.50 -9.82
C PHE A 194 10.73 -13.02 -10.00
N ALA A 195 9.66 -13.58 -9.45
CA ALA A 195 9.37 -15.01 -9.57
C ALA A 195 8.75 -15.33 -10.93
N ARG A 196 9.43 -16.18 -11.71
CA ARG A 196 8.97 -16.67 -13.01
C ARG A 196 8.18 -17.98 -12.88
N TYR A 197 7.13 -17.96 -12.06
CA TYR A 197 6.40 -19.17 -11.64
C TYR A 197 5.23 -19.56 -12.57
N SER A 198 4.72 -18.63 -13.38
CA SER A 198 3.69 -18.92 -14.38
C SER A 198 4.31 -19.17 -15.76
N LYS A 199 3.62 -19.92 -16.64
CA LYS A 199 4.07 -20.16 -18.02
C LYS A 199 4.41 -18.87 -18.74
N LYS A 200 3.52 -17.86 -18.65
CA LYS A 200 3.72 -16.54 -19.24
C LYS A 200 5.00 -15.87 -18.73
N PHE A 201 5.21 -15.82 -17.41
CA PHE A 201 6.38 -15.16 -16.84
C PHE A 201 7.68 -15.95 -17.07
N ALA A 202 7.60 -17.27 -17.24
CA ALA A 202 8.75 -18.11 -17.60
C ALA A 202 9.23 -17.88 -19.03
N GLU A 203 8.33 -17.54 -19.95
CA GLU A 203 8.64 -17.30 -21.37
C GLU A 203 9.14 -15.86 -21.65
N MET A 204 8.86 -14.91 -20.76
CA MET A 204 9.30 -13.51 -20.92
C MET A 204 10.83 -13.39 -20.74
N SER A 205 11.46 -12.52 -21.50
CA SER A 205 12.83 -12.03 -21.26
C SER A 205 12.89 -11.07 -20.06
N ASP A 206 14.10 -10.76 -19.59
CA ASP A 206 14.30 -9.75 -18.53
C ASP A 206 13.81 -8.36 -18.96
N GLN A 207 13.97 -8.03 -20.24
CA GLN A 207 13.47 -6.78 -20.80
C GLN A 207 11.94 -6.72 -20.79
N GLU A 208 11.28 -7.79 -21.22
CA GLU A 208 9.80 -7.86 -21.24
C GLU A 208 9.22 -7.78 -19.81
N VAL A 209 9.88 -8.40 -18.82
CA VAL A 209 9.47 -8.26 -17.40
C VAL A 209 9.60 -6.80 -16.96
N ALA A 210 10.74 -6.15 -17.23
CA ALA A 210 10.93 -4.75 -16.85
C ALA A 210 9.91 -3.81 -17.53
N GLU A 211 9.58 -4.05 -18.79
CA GLU A 211 8.57 -3.30 -19.54
C GLU A 211 7.17 -3.51 -18.96
N GLU A 212 6.81 -4.75 -18.62
CA GLU A 212 5.53 -5.05 -17.96
C GLU A 212 5.41 -4.37 -16.59
N LEU A 213 6.48 -4.39 -15.78
CA LEU A 213 6.50 -3.67 -14.50
C LEU A 213 6.28 -2.17 -14.72
N LYS A 214 6.99 -1.54 -15.66
CA LYS A 214 6.82 -0.11 -16.00
C LYS A 214 5.41 0.22 -16.51
N ARG A 215 4.84 -0.65 -17.34
CA ARG A 215 3.47 -0.50 -17.85
C ARG A 215 2.47 -0.42 -16.70
N ARG A 216 2.66 -1.21 -15.64
CA ARG A 216 1.80 -1.24 -14.45
C ARG A 216 2.00 -0.06 -13.49
N LEU A 217 2.92 0.87 -13.76
CA LEU A 217 3.13 2.08 -12.93
C LEU A 217 2.32 3.28 -13.44
N GLN A 218 1.78 3.19 -14.66
CA GLN A 218 1.05 4.27 -15.30
C GLN A 218 -0.27 4.56 -14.56
N PRO A 219 -0.75 5.81 -14.56
CA PRO A 219 -2.05 6.14 -13.99
C PRO A 219 -3.18 5.30 -14.58
N VAL A 220 -4.10 4.85 -13.73
CA VAL A 220 -5.35 4.20 -14.11
C VAL A 220 -6.44 5.28 -14.17
N ARG A 221 -7.22 5.29 -15.25
CA ARG A 221 -8.31 6.25 -15.48
C ARG A 221 -9.68 5.62 -15.22
#